data_AF-A0A9X9YFU0-F1
#
_entry.id   AF-A0A9X9YFU0-F1
#
_cell.length_a   1.000
_cell.length_b   1.000
_cell.length_c   1.000
_cell.angle_alpha   90.00
_cell.angle_beta   90.00
_cell.angle_gamma   90.00
#
_symmetry.space_group_name_H-M   'P 1'
#
loop_
_entity.id
_entity.type
_entity.pdbx_description
1 polymer ?
#
loop_
_entity_poly.entity_id
_entity_poly.type
_entity_poly.pdbx_seq_one_letter_code
_entity_poly.pdbx_strand_id
1 'polypeptide(L)'
;MTEWCRLNLHRPFRAQHAHLSRVIRGHCAYYGISGNGRRIRWYHHQITRIWKKWLARRGRHSNLPWSRFRAMLARHPLPTAKIVHQYAVP
;
A
#
# COMPACT_ATOMS: atom_id res chain seq x y z
N MET A 1 1.60 3.50 -10.03
CA MET A 1 0.69 3.47 -8.86
C MET A 1 -0.21 4.70 -8.77
N THR A 2 0.35 5.92 -8.87
CA THR A 2 -0.44 7.17 -8.87
C THR A 2 -1.52 7.19 -9.94
N GLU A 3 -1.19 6.83 -11.18
CA GLU A 3 -2.14 6.74 -12.30
C GLU A 3 -3.27 5.75 -12.02
N TRP A 4 -2.92 4.54 -11.56
CA TRP A 4 -3.92 3.53 -11.23
C TRP A 4 -4.90 4.01 -10.15
N CYS A 5 -4.39 4.65 -9.09
CA CYS A 5 -5.24 5.21 -8.03
C CYS A 5 -6.17 6.32 -8.54
N ARG A 6 -5.72 7.12 -9.51
CA ARG A 6 -6.52 8.17 -10.17
C ARG A 6 -7.65 7.58 -11.00
N LEU A 7 -7.35 6.59 -11.84
CA LEU A 7 -8.34 5.96 -12.74
C LEU A 7 -9.33 5.07 -11.98
N ASN A 8 -8.94 4.49 -10.84
CA ASN A 8 -9.76 3.55 -10.08
C ASN A 8 -10.44 4.17 -8.84
N LEU A 9 -10.57 5.50 -8.78
CA LEU A 9 -11.26 6.21 -7.69
C LEU A 9 -12.70 5.74 -7.49
N HIS A 10 -13.40 5.40 -8.56
CA HIS A 10 -14.80 4.94 -8.54
C HIS A 10 -14.96 3.60 -7.79
N ARG A 11 -13.92 2.76 -7.74
CA ARG A 11 -14.00 1.43 -7.13
C ARG A 11 -14.20 1.52 -5.61
N PRO A 12 -14.93 0.57 -4.99
CA PRO A 12 -15.10 0.53 -3.54
C PRO A 12 -13.75 0.36 -2.82
N PHE A 13 -13.66 0.88 -1.59
CA PHE A 13 -12.42 0.88 -0.81
C PHE A 13 -11.78 -0.51 -0.70
N ARG A 14 -12.59 -1.55 -0.45
CA ARG A 14 -12.12 -2.95 -0.34
C ARG A 14 -11.51 -3.48 -1.65
N ALA A 15 -12.07 -3.11 -2.81
CA ALA A 15 -11.51 -3.50 -4.10
C ALA A 15 -10.17 -2.80 -4.36
N GLN A 16 -10.06 -1.51 -4.01
CA GLN A 16 -8.79 -0.79 -4.09
C GLN A 16 -7.74 -1.41 -3.16
N HIS A 17 -8.13 -1.70 -1.92
CA HIS A 17 -7.28 -2.38 -0.92
C HIS A 17 -6.77 -3.73 -1.42
N ALA A 18 -7.63 -4.57 -1.98
CA ALA A 18 -7.25 -5.89 -2.49
C ALA A 18 -6.22 -5.81 -3.62
N HIS A 19 -6.42 -4.86 -4.56
CA HIS A 19 -5.46 -4.63 -5.64
C HIS A 19 -4.11 -4.15 -5.11
N LEU A 20 -4.10 -3.11 -4.27
CA LEU A 20 -2.88 -2.57 -3.69
C LEU A 20 -2.14 -3.63 -2.86
N SER A 21 -2.87 -4.46 -2.13
CA SER A 21 -2.30 -5.58 -1.36
C SER A 21 -1.60 -6.59 -2.27
N ARG A 22 -2.19 -6.92 -3.42
CA ARG A 22 -1.56 -7.83 -4.40
C ARG A 22 -0.27 -7.23 -4.97
N VAL A 23 -0.29 -5.95 -5.35
CA VAL A 23 0.90 -5.25 -5.88
C VAL A 23 2.01 -5.20 -4.85
N ILE A 24 1.70 -4.84 -3.60
CA ILE A 24 2.68 -4.80 -2.51
C ILE A 24 3.27 -6.19 -2.28
N ARG A 25 2.45 -7.26 -2.22
CA ARG A 25 2.95 -8.63 -2.07
C ARG A 25 3.86 -9.04 -3.21
N GLY A 26 3.49 -8.77 -4.46
CA GLY A 26 4.33 -9.07 -5.62
C GLY A 26 5.67 -8.34 -5.56
N HIS A 27 5.66 -7.04 -5.21
CA HIS A 27 6.88 -6.26 -5.05
C HIS A 27 7.76 -6.80 -3.91
N CYS A 28 7.17 -7.17 -2.77
CA CYS A 28 7.91 -7.75 -1.66
C CYS A 28 8.45 -9.15 -1.99
N ALA A 29 7.73 -9.96 -2.76
CA ALA A 29 8.21 -11.27 -3.18
C ALA A 29 9.41 -11.15 -4.14
N TYR A 30 9.37 -10.17 -5.05
CA TYR A 30 10.43 -9.96 -6.05
C TYR A 30 11.67 -9.27 -5.46
N TYR A 31 11.49 -8.27 -4.58
CA TYR A 31 12.59 -7.47 -4.02
C TYR A 31 12.92 -7.81 -2.55
N GLY A 32 12.22 -8.78 -1.95
CA GLY A 32 12.33 -9.22 -0.55
C GLY A 32 13.53 -10.10 -0.25
N ILE A 33 14.68 -9.74 -0.82
CA ILE A 33 15.98 -10.35 -0.57
C ILE A 33 16.64 -9.60 0.61
N SER A 34 17.37 -10.32 1.46
CA SER A 34 18.04 -9.78 2.66
C SER A 34 18.87 -8.53 2.33
N GLY A 35 18.63 -7.44 3.06
CA GLY A 35 19.28 -6.13 2.87
C GLY A 35 18.36 -5.04 2.30
N ASN A 36 17.27 -5.38 1.61
CA ASN A 36 16.38 -4.40 0.98
C ASN A 36 15.22 -3.88 1.86
N GLY A 37 15.19 -4.25 3.15
CA GLY A 37 14.08 -3.91 4.06
C GLY A 37 13.77 -2.41 4.15
N ARG A 38 14.78 -1.53 4.02
CA ARG A 38 14.58 -0.07 3.99
C ARG A 38 13.82 0.38 2.75
N ARG A 39 14.20 -0.10 1.55
CA ARG A 39 13.52 0.23 0.29
C ARG A 39 12.09 -0.29 0.27
N ILE A 40 11.84 -1.50 0.78
CA ILE A 40 10.50 -2.07 0.81
C ILE A 40 9.59 -1.27 1.78
N ARG A 41 10.11 -0.88 2.95
CA ARG A 41 9.38 0.03 3.85
C ARG A 41 9.07 1.36 3.18
N TRP A 42 10.05 1.97 2.51
CA TRP A 42 9.86 3.21 1.77
C TRP A 42 8.77 3.07 0.72
N TYR A 43 8.81 2.00 -0.09
CA TYR A 43 7.80 1.72 -1.12
C TYR A 43 6.40 1.57 -0.53
N HIS A 44 6.25 0.81 0.55
CA HIS A 44 4.99 0.66 1.27
C HIS A 44 4.46 2.01 1.78
N HIS A 45 5.33 2.85 2.36
CA HIS A 45 4.98 4.20 2.79
C HIS A 45 4.51 5.08 1.62
N GLN A 46 5.19 5.03 0.47
CA GLN A 46 4.80 5.81 -0.71
C GLN A 46 3.43 5.40 -1.24
N ILE A 47 3.16 4.10 -1.39
CA ILE A 47 1.83 3.62 -1.82
C ILE A 47 0.74 4.10 -0.88
N THR A 48 0.98 3.97 0.43
CA THR A 48 0.03 4.38 1.47
C THR A 48 -0.30 5.88 1.38
N ARG A 49 0.71 6.72 1.16
CA ARG A 49 0.53 8.17 0.98
C ARG A 49 -0.23 8.50 -0.30
N ILE A 50 0.13 7.89 -1.43
CA ILE A 50 -0.53 8.09 -2.72
C ILE A 50 -2.01 7.70 -2.62
N TRP A 51 -2.30 6.56 -2.00
CA TRP A 51 -3.67 6.07 -1.84
C TRP A 51 -4.51 7.02 -0.97
N LYS A 52 -3.99 7.48 0.19
CA LYS A 52 -4.65 8.52 0.99
C LYS A 52 -4.92 9.78 0.17
N LYS A 53 -3.92 10.25 -0.59
CA LYS A 53 -4.00 11.46 -1.41
C LYS A 53 -5.16 11.40 -2.40
N TRP A 54 -5.38 10.23 -3.00
CA TRP A 54 -6.45 10.01 -3.99
C TRP A 54 -7.80 9.72 -3.33
N LEU A 55 -7.85 8.96 -2.24
CA LEU A 55 -9.07 8.77 -1.46
C LEU A 55 -9.63 10.10 -0.92
N ALA A 56 -8.75 11.01 -0.49
CA ALA A 56 -9.14 12.36 -0.07
C ALA A 56 -9.79 13.16 -1.22
N ARG A 57 -9.40 12.90 -2.47
CA ARG A 57 -9.98 13.54 -3.67
C ARG A 57 -11.25 12.85 -4.19
N ARG A 58 -11.59 11.67 -3.68
CA ARG A 58 -12.76 10.89 -4.12
C ARG A 58 -14.08 11.50 -3.63
N GLY A 59 -14.09 12.14 -2.47
CA GLY A 59 -15.30 12.70 -1.85
C GLY A 59 -15.46 14.21 -2.05
N ARG A 60 -16.66 14.72 -1.78
CA ARG A 60 -16.96 16.17 -1.73
C ARG A 60 -16.22 16.90 -0.60
N HIS A 61 -15.84 16.19 0.47
CA HIS A 61 -14.98 16.70 1.52
C HIS A 61 -13.55 16.25 1.26
N SER A 62 -12.71 17.18 0.82
CA SER A 62 -11.29 16.99 0.48
C SER A 62 -10.40 16.60 1.68
N ASN A 63 -10.98 16.52 2.89
CA ASN A 63 -10.24 16.38 4.12
C ASN A 63 -10.35 14.96 4.69
N LEU A 64 -9.46 14.07 4.26
CA LEU A 64 -9.25 12.76 4.90
C LEU A 64 -8.07 12.87 5.89
N PRO A 65 -8.31 13.03 7.19
CA PRO A 65 -7.25 13.10 8.18
C PRO A 65 -6.53 11.76 8.30
N TRP A 66 -5.25 11.81 8.68
CA TRP A 66 -4.44 10.60 8.87
C TRP A 66 -5.02 9.66 9.93
N SER A 67 -5.63 10.18 11.00
CA SER A 67 -6.28 9.39 12.05
C SER A 67 -7.39 8.50 11.48
N ARG A 68 -8.32 9.09 10.70
CA ARG A 68 -9.41 8.35 10.05
C ARG A 68 -8.86 7.32 9.05
N PHE A 69 -7.87 7.69 8.26
CA PHE A 69 -7.24 6.75 7.32
C PHE A 69 -6.54 5.59 8.05
N ARG A 70 -5.83 5.86 9.15
CA ARG A 70 -5.23 4.82 10.00
C ARG A 70 -6.29 3.89 10.60
N ALA A 71 -7.43 4.41 11.05
CA ALA A 71 -8.53 3.56 11.52
C ALA A 71 -9.09 2.65 10.42
N MET A 72 -9.14 3.13 9.17
CA MET A 72 -9.50 2.29 8.02
C MET A 72 -8.45 1.21 7.76
N LEU A 73 -7.16 1.55 7.82
CA LEU A 73 -6.06 0.60 7.69
C LEU A 73 -6.01 -0.41 8.86
N ALA A 74 -6.43 -0.05 10.06
CA ALA A 74 -6.52 -0.98 11.18
C ALA A 74 -7.54 -2.10 10.90
N ARG A 75 -8.66 -1.76 10.24
CA ARG A 75 -9.67 -2.74 9.80
C ARG A 75 -9.29 -3.48 8.51
N HIS A 76 -8.48 -2.84 7.66
CA HIS A 76 -8.04 -3.37 6.38
C HIS A 76 -6.54 -3.14 6.21
N PRO A 77 -5.70 -3.93 6.91
CA PRO A 77 -4.25 -3.73 6.90
C PRO A 77 -3.70 -4.00 5.50
N LEU A 78 -2.84 -3.12 5.03
CA LEU A 78 -2.01 -3.42 3.87
C LEU A 78 -0.98 -4.48 4.29
N PRO A 79 -0.63 -5.42 3.39
CA PRO A 79 0.34 -6.46 3.71
C PRO A 79 1.68 -5.82 4.06
N THR A 80 2.18 -6.16 5.24
CA THR A 80 3.52 -5.75 5.66
C THR A 80 4.56 -6.33 4.72
N ALA A 81 5.62 -5.56 4.52
CA ALA A 81 6.86 -5.99 3.90
C ALA A 81 7.47 -7.17 4.66
N LYS A 82 7.02 -8.40 4.39
CA LYS A 82 7.72 -9.59 4.85
C LYS A 82 8.87 -9.83 3.88
N ILE A 83 10.10 -9.84 4.40
CA ILE A 83 11.28 -10.29 3.66
C ILE A 83 11.11 -11.81 3.52
N VAL A 84 10.96 -12.31 2.30
CA VAL A 84 10.60 -13.72 2.03
C VAL A 84 11.83 -14.56 1.69
N HIS A 85 12.99 -13.97 1.42
CA HIS A 85 14.22 -14.71 1.18
C HIS A 85 15.28 -14.40 2.24
N GLN A 86 15.45 -15.35 3.17
CA GLN A 86 16.76 -15.60 3.75
C GLN A 86 17.53 -16.42 2.72
N TYR A 87 18.75 -16.01 2.37
CA TYR A 87 19.68 -16.93 1.72
C TYR A 87 19.83 -18.12 2.67
N ALA A 88 19.40 -19.31 2.23
CA ALA A 88 19.92 -20.52 2.83
C ALA A 88 21.43 -20.47 2.59
N VAL A 89 22.19 -20.28 3.67
CA VAL A 89 23.63 -20.52 3.67
C VAL A 89 23.80 -22.03 3.43
N PRO A 90 24.70 -22.47 2.52
CA PRO A 90 24.78 -23.84 2.01
C PRO A 90 24.93 -24.92 3.08
#